data_AF-A0A537F382-F1
#
_entry.id   AF-A0A537F382-F1
#
_cell.length_a   1.000
_cell.length_b   1.000
_cell.length_c   1.000
_cell.angle_alpha   90.00
_cell.angle_beta   90.00
_cell.angle_gamma   90.00
#
_symmetry.space_group_name_H-M   'P 1'
#
loop_
_entity.id
_entity.type
_entity.pdbx_description
1 polymer ?
#
loop_
_entity_poly.entity_id
_entity_poly.type
_entity_poly.pdbx_seq_one_letter_code
_entity_poly.pdbx_strand_id
1 'polypeptide(L)'
;MPTAILGQLLTVDLAGPDFLFTKIARRKDCPVCSRSPSKTIHHDSAIMLCGDNVANVLPEHDIALDLQSLNTKIPKESVVATSESVFVYTKQVHRVSVFKTGRLLIGNVRTEEAARQVAREVWKEIL
;
A
#
# COMPACT_ATOMS: atom_id res chain seq x y z
N MET A 1 8.97 -21.80 8.55
CA MET A 1 8.93 -20.36 8.90
C MET A 1 8.34 -20.23 10.28
N PRO A 2 8.89 -19.43 11.21
CA PRO A 2 8.41 -19.44 12.59
C PRO A 2 7.00 -18.86 12.66
N THR A 3 6.05 -19.74 12.94
CA THR A 3 4.60 -19.58 13.03
C THR A 3 4.15 -18.80 14.28
N ALA A 4 5.01 -17.99 14.90
CA ALA A 4 4.88 -17.59 16.31
C ALA A 4 3.97 -16.38 16.60
N ILE A 5 3.36 -15.74 15.59
CA ILE A 5 2.54 -14.52 15.80
C ILE A 5 1.03 -14.85 15.90
N LEU A 6 0.60 -16.07 15.54
CA LEU A 6 -0.82 -16.41 15.57
C LEU A 6 -1.36 -16.35 17.01
N GLY A 7 -2.35 -15.49 17.26
CA GLY A 7 -2.90 -15.26 18.61
C GLY A 7 -2.06 -14.32 19.49
N GLN A 8 -1.10 -13.60 18.91
CA GLN A 8 -0.30 -12.61 19.61
C GLN A 8 -0.38 -11.25 18.91
N LEU A 9 -0.36 -10.19 19.71
CA LEU A 9 -0.10 -8.82 19.27
C LEU A 9 1.41 -8.59 19.36
N LEU A 10 2.05 -8.31 18.23
CA LEU A 10 3.44 -7.89 18.16
C LEU A 10 3.50 -6.36 18.22
N THR A 11 4.19 -5.84 19.22
CA THR A 11 4.56 -4.42 19.29
C THR A 11 6.02 -4.29 18.90
N VAL A 12 6.28 -3.41 17.93
CA VAL A 12 7.63 -3.03 17.52
C VAL A 12 7.82 -1.58 17.94
N ASP A 13 8.65 -1.36 18.96
CA ASP A 13 9.13 -0.01 19.25
C ASP A 13 10.19 0.33 18.21
N LEU A 14 10.04 1.45 17.51
CA LEU A 14 11.02 1.90 16.51
C LEU A 14 12.08 2.81 17.14
N ALA A 15 11.92 3.21 18.41
CA ALA A 15 12.92 3.95 19.17
C ALA A 15 13.92 3.04 19.90
N GLY A 16 13.59 1.76 20.12
CA GLY A 16 14.45 0.75 20.72
C GLY A 16 14.46 -0.56 19.91
N PRO A 17 15.37 -1.52 20.17
CA PRO A 17 15.43 -2.78 19.42
C PRO A 17 14.44 -3.86 19.93
N ASP A 18 13.43 -3.49 20.72
CA ASP A 18 12.62 -4.45 21.46
C ASP A 18 11.37 -4.90 20.69
N PHE A 19 11.18 -6.21 20.66
CA PHE A 19 9.96 -6.85 20.17
C PHE A 19 9.15 -7.36 21.36
N LEU A 20 7.97 -6.80 21.57
CA LEU A 20 7.06 -7.26 22.63
C LEU A 20 5.95 -8.13 22.04
N PHE A 21 5.84 -9.35 22.56
CA PHE A 21 4.82 -10.32 22.19
C PHE A 21 3.75 -10.39 23.28
N THR A 22 2.56 -9.87 23.00
CA THR A 22 1.43 -9.90 23.94
C THR A 22 0.41 -10.94 23.50
N LYS A 23 0.11 -11.93 24.35
CA LYS A 23 -0.96 -12.89 24.08
C LYS A 23 -2.31 -12.18 24.04
N ILE A 24 -3.10 -12.41 23.00
CA ILE A 24 -4.44 -11.86 22.86
C ILE A 24 -5.49 -12.97 22.80
N ALA A 25 -6.68 -12.69 23.31
CA ALA A 25 -7.83 -13.59 23.22
C ALA A 25 -9.07 -12.80 22.81
N ARG A 26 -9.94 -13.43 22.00
CA ARG A 26 -11.25 -12.84 21.70
C ARG A 26 -12.15 -12.97 22.93
N ARG A 27 -12.85 -11.89 23.28
CA ARG A 27 -13.92 -11.95 24.29
C ARG A 27 -15.07 -12.81 23.74
N LYS A 28 -15.53 -13.79 24.53
CA LYS A 28 -16.62 -14.72 24.14
C LYS A 28 -17.88 -13.99 23.67
N ASP A 29 -18.23 -12.90 24.35
CA ASP A 29 -19.44 -12.11 24.08
C ASP A 29 -19.15 -10.81 23.32
N CYS A 30 -18.13 -10.80 22.45
CA CYS A 30 -17.83 -9.62 21.66
C CYS A 30 -18.90 -9.42 20.56
N PRO A 31 -19.71 -8.35 20.58
CA PRO A 31 -20.77 -8.14 19.61
C PRO A 31 -20.25 -7.93 18.17
N VAL A 32 -18.95 -7.61 18.03
CA VAL A 32 -18.27 -7.38 16.74
C VAL A 32 -17.57 -8.64 16.24
N CYS A 33 -16.87 -9.39 17.10
CA CYS A 33 -16.12 -10.59 16.69
C CYS A 33 -17.00 -11.82 16.48
N SER A 34 -18.20 -11.84 17.05
CA SER A 34 -19.14 -12.98 17.02
C SER A 34 -20.23 -12.83 15.95
N ARG A 35 -20.26 -11.73 15.20
CA ARG A 35 -21.13 -11.55 14.03
C ARG A 35 -20.31 -11.72 12.75
N SER A 36 -20.93 -12.33 11.75
CA SER A 36 -20.39 -12.57 10.41
C SER A 36 -19.67 -11.32 9.88
N PRO A 37 -18.59 -11.50 9.09
CA PRO A 37 -17.79 -10.38 8.60
C PRO A 37 -18.71 -9.33 7.98
N SER A 38 -18.57 -8.10 8.46
CA SER A 38 -19.35 -6.95 8.01
C SER A 38 -19.42 -6.96 6.48
N LYS A 39 -20.65 -6.94 5.98
CA LYS A 39 -20.91 -6.76 4.55
C LYS A 39 -20.33 -5.40 4.17
N THR A 40 -19.44 -5.43 3.18
CA THR A 40 -18.77 -4.28 2.55
C THR A 40 -17.82 -3.53 3.47
N ILE A 41 -16.58 -4.01 3.57
CA ILE A 41 -15.44 -3.10 3.67
C ILE A 41 -15.52 -2.28 2.38
N HIS A 42 -15.79 -0.99 2.50
CA HIS A 42 -15.66 -0.06 1.38
C HIS A 42 -14.24 -0.27 0.83
N HIS A 43 -14.13 -0.79 -0.40
CA HIS A 43 -12.86 -0.80 -1.11
C HIS A 43 -12.57 0.64 -1.53
N ASP A 44 -12.33 1.50 -0.55
CA ASP A 44 -11.79 2.82 -0.79
C ASP A 44 -10.40 2.58 -1.35
N SER A 45 -10.33 2.57 -2.68
CA SER A 45 -9.13 2.23 -3.41
C SER A 45 -8.07 3.31 -3.26
N ALA A 46 -8.37 4.45 -2.63
CA ALA A 46 -7.42 5.52 -2.35
C ALA A 46 -7.67 6.09 -0.95
N ILE A 47 -6.60 6.35 -0.21
CA ILE A 47 -6.64 7.06 1.07
C ILE A 47 -5.55 8.12 1.12
N MET A 48 -5.87 9.31 1.64
CA MET A 48 -4.89 10.37 1.84
C MET A 48 -3.98 10.07 3.04
N LEU A 49 -2.67 10.20 2.83
CA LEU A 49 -1.66 10.11 3.86
C LEU A 49 -1.36 11.49 4.43
N CYS A 50 -1.18 11.56 5.75
CA CYS A 50 -0.76 12.78 6.42
C CYS A 50 0.67 13.20 6.02
N GLY A 51 0.91 14.51 5.95
CA GLY A 51 2.26 15.07 5.80
C GLY A 51 2.53 15.78 4.47
N ASP A 52 2.16 15.20 3.32
CA ASP A 52 2.77 15.67 2.05
C ASP A 52 1.90 15.53 0.79
N ASN A 53 0.57 15.65 0.91
CA ASN A 53 -0.38 15.51 -0.22
C ASN A 53 -0.13 14.21 -1.02
N VAL A 54 0.03 13.10 -0.30
CA VAL A 54 0.26 11.77 -0.87
C VAL A 54 -0.97 10.93 -0.66
N ALA A 55 -1.38 10.17 -1.67
CA ALA A 55 -2.40 9.14 -1.52
C ALA A 55 -1.79 7.74 -1.65
N ASN A 56 -2.27 6.81 -0.84
CA ASN A 56 -2.06 5.38 -1.03
C ASN A 56 -3.23 4.81 -1.82
N VAL A 57 -2.96 4.28 -3.01
CA VAL A 57 -3.96 3.70 -3.90
C VAL A 57 -3.75 2.19 -4.04
N LEU A 58 -4.79 1.41 -3.77
CA LEU A 58 -4.84 -0.04 -3.94
C LEU A 58 -5.43 -0.39 -5.31
N PRO A 59 -4.90 -1.40 -6.01
CA PRO A 59 -5.52 -1.88 -7.24
C PRO A 59 -6.86 -2.55 -6.94
N GLU A 60 -7.76 -2.55 -7.93
CA GLU A 60 -9.08 -3.18 -7.81
C GLU A 60 -9.01 -4.71 -7.67
N HIS A 61 -7.94 -5.30 -8.21
CA HIS A 61 -7.69 -6.74 -8.21
C HIS A 61 -6.24 -7.00 -7.79
N ASP A 62 -5.94 -8.20 -7.32
CA ASP A 62 -4.57 -8.59 -6.98
C ASP A 62 -3.68 -8.58 -8.24
N ILE A 63 -2.63 -7.76 -8.23
CA ILE A 63 -1.66 -7.63 -9.30
C ILE A 63 -0.29 -8.04 -8.76
N ALA A 64 0.47 -8.82 -9.54
CA ALA A 64 1.88 -9.07 -9.31
C ALA A 64 2.70 -8.46 -10.46
N LEU A 65 3.49 -7.43 -10.16
CA LEU A 65 4.32 -6.72 -11.13
C LEU A 65 5.79 -7.17 -11.04
N ASP A 66 6.41 -7.41 -12.20
CA ASP A 66 7.87 -7.40 -12.31
C ASP A 66 8.37 -5.96 -12.44
N LEU A 67 8.89 -5.41 -11.35
CA LEU A 67 9.40 -4.04 -11.32
C LEU A 67 10.59 -3.80 -12.25
N GLN A 68 11.35 -4.84 -12.61
CA GLN A 68 12.49 -4.69 -13.52
C GLN A 68 12.01 -4.38 -14.94
N SER A 69 10.87 -4.96 -15.35
CA SER A 69 10.25 -4.68 -16.65
C SER A 69 9.86 -3.20 -16.83
N LEU A 70 9.65 -2.45 -15.74
CA LEU A 70 9.28 -1.03 -15.84
C LEU A 70 10.40 -0.15 -16.39
N ASN A 71 11.67 -0.59 -16.31
CA ASN A 71 12.80 0.14 -16.91
C ASN A 71 12.72 0.24 -18.45
N THR A 72 11.91 -0.60 -19.10
CA THR A 72 11.70 -0.53 -20.55
C THR A 72 10.50 0.34 -20.94
N LYS A 73 9.54 0.52 -20.03
CA LYS A 73 8.32 1.32 -20.23
C LYS A 73 8.50 2.77 -19.80
N ILE A 74 9.30 3.01 -18.75
CA ILE A 74 9.47 4.32 -18.13
C ILE A 74 10.80 4.95 -18.57
N PRO A 75 10.82 6.22 -19.03
CA PRO A 75 12.05 6.91 -19.41
C PRO A 75 13.02 7.02 -18.23
N LYS A 76 14.30 6.68 -18.45
CA LYS A 76 15.32 6.62 -17.38
C LYS A 76 15.50 7.94 -16.64
N GLU A 77 15.35 9.06 -17.33
CA GLU A 77 15.44 10.41 -16.78
C GLU A 77 14.31 10.72 -15.78
N SER A 78 13.19 10.00 -15.86
CA SER A 78 12.06 10.16 -14.93
C SER A 78 12.18 9.29 -13.69
N VAL A 79 13.07 8.29 -13.71
CA VAL A 79 13.24 7.33 -12.63
C VAL A 79 13.99 7.99 -11.48
N VAL A 80 13.40 7.93 -10.29
CA VAL A 80 13.94 8.53 -9.06
C VAL A 80 14.67 7.49 -8.22
N ALA A 81 14.09 6.30 -8.07
CA ALA A 81 14.68 5.21 -7.30
C ALA A 81 14.10 3.86 -7.72
N THR A 82 14.91 2.81 -7.67
CA THR A 82 14.46 1.44 -7.93
C THR A 82 15.01 0.49 -6.88
N SER A 83 14.23 -0.52 -6.54
CA SER A 83 14.60 -1.60 -5.63
C SER A 83 13.83 -2.87 -6.01
N GLU A 84 14.06 -3.96 -5.29
CA GLU A 84 13.27 -5.16 -5.47
C GLU A 84 11.79 -5.00 -5.08
N SER A 85 11.43 -4.03 -4.23
CA SER A 85 10.07 -3.94 -3.66
C SER A 85 9.29 -2.71 -4.13
N VAL A 86 9.98 -1.69 -4.62
CA VAL A 86 9.38 -0.43 -5.08
C VAL A 86 10.15 0.16 -6.26
N PHE A 87 9.41 0.69 -7.24
CA PHE A 87 9.90 1.47 -8.37
C PHE A 87 9.32 2.87 -8.31
N VAL A 88 10.16 3.90 -8.23
CA VAL A 88 9.75 5.30 -8.03
C VAL A 88 10.14 6.12 -9.24
N TYR A 89 9.18 6.85 -9.80
CA TYR A 89 9.40 7.73 -10.94
C TYR A 89 8.51 8.97 -10.88
N THR A 90 8.84 9.98 -11.68
CA THR A 90 8.06 11.20 -11.82
C THR A 90 7.22 11.13 -13.09
N LYS A 91 5.90 11.23 -12.95
CA LYS A 91 4.94 11.37 -14.05
C LYS A 91 4.30 12.75 -13.98
N GLN A 92 4.65 13.62 -14.93
CA GLN A 92 4.23 15.03 -14.93
C GLN A 92 4.59 15.72 -13.61
N VAL A 93 3.61 16.12 -12.80
CA VAL A 93 3.80 16.74 -11.48
C VAL A 93 3.76 15.73 -10.34
N HIS A 94 3.46 14.45 -10.61
CA HIS A 94 3.26 13.43 -9.59
C HIS A 94 4.53 12.60 -9.38
N ARG A 95 4.87 12.40 -8.10
CA ARG A 95 5.85 11.39 -7.70
C ARG A 95 5.11 10.08 -7.44
N VAL A 96 5.39 9.06 -8.24
CA VAL A 96 4.68 7.78 -8.21
C VAL A 96 5.62 6.71 -7.70
N SER A 97 5.20 5.98 -6.65
CA SER A 97 5.89 4.78 -6.17
C SER A 97 5.03 3.56 -6.46
N VAL A 98 5.53 2.65 -7.29
CA VAL A 98 4.87 1.41 -7.69
C VAL A 98 5.43 0.27 -6.85
N PHE A 99 4.57 -0.48 -6.18
CA PHE A 99 4.94 -1.68 -5.43
C PHE A 99 4.66 -2.93 -6.26
N LYS A 100 5.35 -4.04 -5.95
CA LYS A 100 5.13 -5.35 -6.59
C LYS A 100 3.66 -5.81 -6.58
N THR A 101 2.87 -5.36 -5.61
CA THR A 101 1.46 -5.71 -5.46
C THR A 101 0.52 -4.85 -6.32
N GLY A 102 1.04 -3.98 -7.19
CA GLY A 102 0.25 -3.01 -7.96
C GLY A 102 -0.24 -1.80 -7.13
N ARG A 103 -0.01 -1.80 -5.82
CA ARG A 103 -0.25 -0.63 -4.96
C ARG A 103 0.58 0.56 -5.42
N LEU A 104 0.02 1.75 -5.33
CA LEU A 104 0.67 3.01 -5.68
C LEU A 104 0.72 3.95 -4.47
N LEU A 105 1.83 4.67 -4.32
CA LEU A 105 1.84 5.95 -3.60
C LEU A 105 1.95 7.07 -4.63
N ILE A 106 1.03 8.02 -4.59
CA ILE A 106 0.95 9.12 -5.55
C ILE A 106 1.08 10.42 -4.78
N GLY A 107 2.18 11.13 -4.98
CA GLY A 107 2.41 12.46 -4.41
C GLY A 107 1.79 13.58 -5.24
N ASN A 108 1.70 14.76 -4.62
CA ASN A 108 1.11 15.97 -5.20
C ASN A 108 -0.36 15.79 -5.63
N VAL A 109 -1.15 15.09 -4.82
CA VAL A 109 -2.60 14.94 -4.98
C VAL A 109 -3.32 15.48 -3.75
N ARG A 110 -4.44 16.19 -3.95
CA ARG A 110 -5.17 16.84 -2.85
C ARG A 110 -6.45 16.10 -2.44
N THR A 111 -6.91 15.17 -3.27
CA THR A 111 -8.13 14.39 -3.03
C THR A 111 -7.93 12.95 -3.48
N GLU A 112 -8.74 12.06 -2.93
CA GLU A 112 -8.74 10.65 -3.31
C GLU A 112 -9.21 10.44 -4.75
N GLU A 113 -10.16 11.25 -5.25
CA GLU A 113 -10.64 11.18 -6.64
C GLU A 113 -9.52 11.48 -7.63
N ALA A 114 -8.73 12.53 -7.35
CA ALA A 114 -7.57 12.88 -8.16
C ALA A 114 -6.53 11.76 -8.13
N ALA A 115 -6.28 11.18 -6.95
CA ALA A 115 -5.39 10.03 -6.82
C ALA A 115 -5.87 8.82 -7.61
N ARG A 116 -7.16 8.49 -7.56
CA ARG A 116 -7.78 7.41 -8.35
C ARG A 116 -7.64 7.63 -9.84
N GLN A 117 -7.79 8.88 -10.31
CA GLN A 117 -7.62 9.22 -11.72
C GLN A 117 -6.17 9.00 -12.18
N VAL A 118 -5.20 9.52 -11.43
CA VAL A 118 -3.77 9.34 -11.74
C VAL A 118 -3.40 7.85 -11.69
N ALA A 119 -3.92 7.10 -10.71
CA ALA A 119 -3.67 5.67 -10.59
C ALA A 119 -4.14 4.88 -11.82
N ARG A 120 -5.35 5.18 -12.35
CA ARG A 120 -5.84 4.56 -13.58
C ARG A 120 -4.92 4.80 -14.78
N GLU A 121 -4.32 5.97 -14.88
CA GLU A 121 -3.37 6.28 -15.94
C GLU A 121 -2.06 5.54 -15.76
N VAL A 122 -1.55 5.48 -14.53
CA VAL A 122 -0.33 4.72 -14.19
C VAL A 122 -0.53 3.23 -14.50
N TRP A 123 -1.63 2.62 -14.07
CA TRP A 123 -1.89 1.20 -14.35
C TRP A 123 -2.00 0.89 -15.84
N LYS A 124 -2.59 1.79 -16.66
CA LYS A 124 -2.62 1.63 -18.12
C LYS A 124 -1.24 1.72 -18.78
N GLU A 125 -0.29 2.42 -18.17
CA GLU A 125 1.07 2.55 -18.66
C GLU A 125 1.92 1.33 -18.29
N ILE A 126 1.76 0.82 -17.07
CA ILE A 126 2.67 -0.21 -16.51
C ILE A 126 2.18 -1.66 -16.67
N LEU A 127 0.88 -1.89 -16.87
CA LEU A 127 0.32 -3.20 -17.22
C LEU A 127 0.39 -3.39 -18.74
#